data_AF-A0A836X0Q7-F1
#
_entry.id   AF-A0A836X0Q7-F1
#
_cell.length_a   1.000
_cell.length_b   1.000
_cell.length_c   1.000
_cell.angle_alpha   90.00
_cell.angle_beta   90.00
_cell.angle_gamma   90.00
#
_symmetry.space_group_name_H-M   'P 1'
#
loop_
_entity.id
_entity.type
_entity.pdbx_description
1 polymer ?
#
loop_
_entity_poly.entity_id
_entity_poly.type
_entity_poly.pdbx_seq_one_letter_code
_entity_poly.pdbx_strand_id
1 'polypeptide(L)'
;GNTISEASPASFELLPAGMDFESFDPSHPAGNFAPFIKATLRGIASGLGVSYNSLASDLEGVNFSSIRAGVLEERQHWKSIQAWMIEHFMVPVYTEWLRMALISNQLAPIPVNKISKFSEPKWQARGFEWIDPLKDAKANLQEIQMGTKSRADILAEKGKDIEEVFEQIKSEEQLAESVGINIGSAVPITEDIVEE
;
A
#
# COMPACT_ATOMS: atom_id res chain seq x y z
N GLY A 1 -13.81 4.65 63.80
CA GLY A 1 -13.32 5.90 63.20
C GLY A 1 -11.81 5.89 63.30
N ASN A 2 -11.17 5.73 62.15
CA ASN A 2 -9.77 5.52 61.74
C ASN A 2 -8.62 5.54 62.76
N THR A 3 -7.71 4.57 62.57
CA THR A 3 -6.25 4.81 62.58
C THR A 3 -5.56 3.91 61.54
N ILE A 4 -5.18 4.49 60.41
CA ILE A 4 -3.99 4.06 59.66
C ILE A 4 -3.00 5.19 59.89
N SER A 5 -1.92 4.97 60.64
CA SER A 5 -0.93 6.00 60.93
C SER A 5 0.16 6.09 59.86
N GLU A 6 0.60 4.96 59.31
CA GLU A 6 1.52 4.92 58.18
C GLU A 6 1.59 3.46 57.68
N ALA A 7 1.80 3.25 56.39
CA ALA A 7 2.09 1.92 55.85
C ALA A 7 3.49 1.97 55.23
N SER A 8 4.47 1.31 55.86
CA SER A 8 5.83 1.19 55.32
C SER A 8 6.04 -0.21 54.71
N PRO A 9 6.70 -0.29 53.53
CA PRO A 9 6.93 -1.58 52.88
C PRO A 9 7.73 -2.54 53.76
N ALA A 10 7.32 -3.81 53.79
CA ALA A 10 7.98 -4.92 54.50
C ALA A 10 8.05 -4.80 56.04
N SER A 11 7.21 -3.97 56.66
CA SER A 11 7.01 -3.94 58.11
C SER A 11 5.57 -4.27 58.48
N PHE A 12 5.39 -4.95 59.62
CA PHE A 12 4.07 -5.25 60.19
C PHE A 12 3.97 -4.60 61.57
N GLU A 13 2.89 -3.85 61.80
CA GLU A 13 2.57 -3.30 63.13
C GLU A 13 1.74 -4.29 63.94
N LEU A 14 1.89 -4.24 65.27
CA LEU A 14 1.10 -5.07 66.17
C LEU A 14 -0.32 -4.49 66.31
N LEU A 15 -1.34 -5.27 65.95
CA LEU A 15 -2.74 -4.85 66.06
C LEU A 15 -3.23 -4.92 67.52
N PRO A 16 -4.02 -3.93 67.99
CA PRO A 16 -4.71 -4.01 69.28
C PRO A 16 -5.65 -5.21 69.38
N ALA A 17 -5.85 -5.72 70.60
CA ALA A 17 -6.71 -6.88 70.84
C ALA A 17 -8.14 -6.64 70.35
N GLY A 18 -8.64 -7.56 69.52
CA GLY A 18 -9.98 -7.48 68.91
C GLY A 18 -10.02 -6.76 67.55
N MET A 19 -8.88 -6.43 66.95
CA MET A 19 -8.79 -5.92 65.58
C MET A 19 -8.28 -6.98 64.61
N ASP A 20 -8.90 -7.03 63.43
CA ASP A 20 -8.51 -7.90 62.32
C ASP A 20 -7.74 -7.12 61.25
N PHE A 21 -6.79 -7.79 60.61
CA PHE A 21 -6.05 -7.24 59.47
C PHE A 21 -6.84 -7.46 58.17
N GLU A 22 -7.19 -6.37 57.48
CA GLU A 22 -7.62 -6.44 56.09
C GLU A 22 -6.43 -6.19 55.16
N SER A 23 -6.10 -7.18 54.33
CA SER A 23 -5.03 -7.05 53.34
C SER A 23 -5.41 -6.02 52.27
N PHE A 24 -4.62 -4.96 52.17
CA PHE A 24 -4.69 -4.00 51.07
C PHE A 24 -3.66 -4.40 50.00
N ASP A 25 -4.11 -5.09 48.97
CA ASP A 25 -3.31 -5.38 47.77
C ASP A 25 -3.80 -4.52 46.60
N PRO A 26 -3.18 -3.34 46.36
CA PRO A 26 -3.50 -2.52 45.21
C PRO A 26 -2.93 -3.18 43.95
N SER A 27 -3.64 -4.17 43.42
CA SER A 27 -3.34 -4.72 42.10
C SER A 27 -3.58 -3.64 41.04
N HIS A 28 -2.54 -3.23 40.33
CA HIS A 28 -2.70 -2.38 39.15
C HIS A 28 -3.47 -3.18 38.09
N PRO A 29 -4.50 -2.62 37.42
CA PRO A 29 -5.26 -3.36 36.42
C PRO A 29 -4.40 -3.61 35.16
N ALA A 30 -3.62 -4.69 35.17
CA ALA A 30 -2.74 -5.07 34.07
C ALA A 30 -3.51 -5.43 32.78
N GLY A 31 -4.79 -5.82 32.90
CA GLY A 31 -5.63 -6.22 31.77
C GLY A 31 -6.01 -5.07 30.82
N ASN A 32 -5.92 -3.80 31.26
CA ASN A 32 -6.37 -2.65 30.47
C ASN A 32 -5.25 -1.99 29.64
N PHE A 33 -4.00 -2.42 29.79
CA PHE A 33 -2.88 -1.82 29.07
C PHE A 33 -2.96 -2.07 27.56
N ALA A 34 -3.22 -3.31 27.14
CA ALA A 34 -3.32 -3.65 25.72
C ALA A 34 -4.50 -2.93 25.00
N PRO A 35 -5.73 -2.87 25.58
CA PRO A 35 -6.81 -2.05 25.02
C PRO A 35 -6.47 -0.56 24.92
N PHE A 36 -5.77 -0.01 25.92
CA PHE A 36 -5.34 1.39 25.91
C PHE A 36 -4.38 1.66 24.74
N ILE A 37 -3.31 0.86 24.59
CA ILE A 37 -2.35 1.01 23.48
C ILE A 37 -3.06 0.85 22.12
N LYS A 38 -3.94 -0.15 21.98
CA LYS A 38 -4.72 -0.37 20.75
C LYS A 38 -5.61 0.84 20.42
N ALA A 39 -6.25 1.46 21.41
CA ALA A 39 -7.04 2.67 21.22
C ALA A 39 -6.17 3.88 20.84
N THR A 40 -5.01 4.08 21.48
CA THR A 40 -4.08 5.16 21.16
C THR A 40 -3.55 5.05 19.73
N LEU A 41 -3.11 3.86 19.33
CA LEU A 41 -2.62 3.61 17.97
C LEU A 41 -3.70 3.81 16.90
N ARG A 42 -4.96 3.45 17.19
CA ARG A 42 -6.10 3.75 16.31
C ARG A 42 -6.30 5.26 16.13
N GLY A 43 -6.22 6.02 17.22
CA GLY A 43 -6.30 7.49 17.16
C GLY A 43 -5.17 8.10 16.32
N ILE A 44 -3.94 7.61 16.49
CA ILE A 44 -2.78 8.04 15.70
C ILE A 44 -2.98 7.68 14.21
N ALA A 45 -3.40 6.44 13.93
CA ALA A 45 -3.65 5.97 12.56
C ALA A 45 -4.69 6.83 11.84
N SER A 46 -5.80 7.15 12.50
CA SER A 46 -6.83 8.05 11.95
C SER A 46 -6.29 9.46 11.68
N GLY A 47 -5.40 9.98 12.53
CA GLY A 47 -4.77 11.29 12.31
C GLY A 47 -3.77 11.30 11.16
N LEU A 48 -3.09 10.17 10.91
CA LEU A 48 -2.11 10.02 9.83
C LEU A 48 -2.72 9.57 8.50
N GLY A 49 -4.01 9.20 8.47
CA GLY A 49 -4.66 8.71 7.24
C GLY A 49 -4.22 7.32 6.81
N VAL A 50 -3.71 6.50 7.73
CA VAL A 50 -3.26 5.12 7.47
C VAL A 50 -4.11 4.12 8.23
N SER A 51 -4.13 2.86 7.80
CA SER A 51 -4.86 1.82 8.54
C SER A 51 -4.12 1.46 9.84
N TYR A 52 -4.88 1.21 10.92
CA TYR A 52 -4.33 0.74 12.20
C TYR A 52 -3.48 -0.51 12.00
N ASN A 53 -3.95 -1.46 11.19
CA ASN A 53 -3.27 -2.74 10.98
C ASN A 53 -1.89 -2.54 10.34
N SER A 54 -1.78 -1.65 9.34
CA SER A 54 -0.49 -1.30 8.72
C SER A 54 0.41 -0.57 9.70
N LEU A 55 -0.12 0.40 10.46
CA LEU A 55 0.66 1.21 11.40
C LEU A 55 1.19 0.39 12.58
N ALA A 56 0.32 -0.42 13.18
CA ALA A 56 0.63 -1.21 14.36
C ALA A 56 1.24 -2.58 14.01
N SER A 57 1.31 -2.94 12.72
CA SER A 57 1.65 -4.29 12.25
C SER A 57 0.81 -5.38 12.94
N ASP A 58 -0.46 -5.06 13.21
CA ASP A 58 -1.40 -5.90 13.94
C ASP A 58 -2.48 -6.42 12.98
N LEU A 59 -2.49 -7.75 12.80
CA LEU A 59 -3.49 -8.47 12.00
C LEU A 59 -4.41 -9.32 12.88
N GLU A 60 -4.48 -9.04 14.18
CA GLU A 60 -5.40 -9.71 15.10
C GLU A 60 -6.86 -9.29 14.83
N GLY A 61 -7.75 -10.28 14.72
CA GLY A 61 -9.20 -10.06 14.63
C GLY A 61 -9.69 -9.51 13.29
N VAL A 62 -8.86 -9.54 12.25
CA VAL A 62 -9.23 -9.12 10.90
C VAL A 62 -9.37 -10.32 9.96
N ASN A 63 -10.31 -10.22 9.02
CA ASN A 63 -10.54 -11.25 8.00
C ASN A 63 -10.18 -10.70 6.62
N PHE A 64 -10.16 -11.56 5.60
CA PHE A 64 -9.75 -11.19 4.25
C PHE A 64 -10.53 -9.98 3.70
N SER A 65 -11.85 -9.96 3.91
CA SER A 65 -12.72 -8.89 3.42
C SER A 65 -12.47 -7.56 4.14
N SER A 66 -12.28 -7.57 5.45
CA SER A 66 -12.04 -6.35 6.23
C SER A 66 -10.66 -5.76 6.00
N ILE A 67 -9.62 -6.60 5.83
CA ILE A 67 -8.29 -6.14 5.42
C ILE A 67 -8.37 -5.52 4.01
N ARG A 68 -9.06 -6.18 3.06
CA ARG A 68 -9.15 -5.67 1.68
C ARG A 68 -9.81 -4.30 1.63
N ALA A 69 -10.87 -4.08 2.40
CA ALA A 69 -11.53 -2.78 2.49
C ALA A 69 -10.60 -1.70 3.08
N GLY A 70 -9.91 -1.99 4.20
CA GLY A 70 -9.00 -1.03 4.82
C GLY A 70 -7.79 -0.69 3.93
N VAL A 71 -7.22 -1.70 3.26
CA VAL A 71 -6.11 -1.51 2.32
C VAL A 71 -6.54 -0.69 1.10
N LEU A 72 -7.79 -0.82 0.65
CA LEU A 72 -8.33 -0.03 -0.45
C LEU A 72 -8.39 1.47 -0.14
N GLU A 73 -8.90 1.83 1.03
CA GLU A 73 -8.95 3.22 1.47
C GLU A 73 -7.55 3.83 1.60
N GLU A 74 -6.63 3.07 2.21
CA GLU A 74 -5.24 3.49 2.36
C GLU A 74 -4.56 3.72 1.00
N ARG A 75 -4.77 2.82 0.03
CA ARG A 75 -4.26 2.98 -1.35
C ARG A 75 -4.84 4.21 -2.03
N GLN A 76 -6.12 4.52 -1.82
CA GLN A 76 -6.74 5.71 -2.39
C GLN A 76 -6.09 6.98 -1.83
N HIS A 77 -5.79 7.00 -0.53
CA HIS A 77 -5.03 8.09 0.08
C HIS A 77 -3.64 8.26 -0.54
N TRP A 78 -2.90 7.15 -0.71
CA TRP A 78 -1.59 7.19 -1.38
C TRP A 78 -1.67 7.68 -2.83
N LYS A 79 -2.69 7.28 -3.58
CA LYS A 79 -2.93 7.78 -4.95
C LYS A 79 -3.17 9.30 -4.96
N SER A 80 -3.90 9.83 -3.99
CA SER A 80 -4.08 11.29 -3.86
C SER A 80 -2.76 12.02 -3.61
N ILE A 81 -1.89 11.47 -2.76
CA ILE A 81 -0.55 12.04 -2.52
C ILE A 81 0.31 11.97 -3.78
N GLN A 82 0.29 10.84 -4.50
CA GLN A 82 1.00 10.68 -5.77
C GLN A 82 0.53 11.70 -6.81
N ALA A 83 -0.79 11.85 -6.98
CA ALA A 83 -1.37 12.84 -7.89
C ALA A 83 -0.95 14.26 -7.50
N TRP A 84 -1.02 14.61 -6.22
CA TRP A 84 -0.57 15.91 -5.73
C TRP A 84 0.90 16.18 -6.06
N MET A 85 1.79 15.21 -5.82
CA MET A 85 3.22 15.31 -6.15
C MET A 85 3.42 15.48 -7.66
N ILE A 86 2.69 14.71 -8.48
CA ILE A 86 2.78 14.81 -9.93
C ILE A 86 2.37 16.21 -10.40
N GLU A 87 1.21 16.68 -9.97
CA GLU A 87 0.63 17.95 -10.42
C GLU A 87 1.43 19.16 -9.93
N HIS A 88 1.90 19.15 -8.67
CA HIS A 88 2.47 20.34 -8.03
C HIS A 88 4.00 20.38 -8.08
N PHE A 89 4.65 19.25 -8.32
CA PHE A 89 6.11 19.17 -8.39
C PHE A 89 6.59 18.66 -9.74
N MET A 90 6.15 17.48 -10.16
CA MET A 90 6.70 16.83 -11.35
C MET A 90 6.35 17.57 -12.65
N VAL A 91 5.08 17.98 -12.83
CA VAL A 91 4.62 18.70 -14.02
C VAL A 91 5.31 20.06 -14.18
N PRO A 92 5.39 20.94 -13.15
CA PRO A 92 6.11 22.20 -13.25
C PRO A 92 7.60 22.01 -13.57
N VAL A 93 8.27 21.08 -12.88
CA VAL A 93 9.69 20.78 -13.10
C VAL A 93 9.93 20.28 -14.51
N TYR A 94 9.12 19.34 -14.99
CA TYR A 94 9.22 18.80 -16.35
C TYR A 94 9.01 19.88 -17.40
N THR A 95 8.03 20.75 -17.21
CA THR A 95 7.70 21.82 -18.17
C THR A 95 8.86 22.80 -18.34
N GLU A 96 9.45 23.26 -17.23
CA GLU A 96 10.61 24.17 -17.27
C GLU A 96 11.87 23.47 -17.79
N TRP A 97 12.09 22.22 -17.39
CA TRP A 97 13.18 21.41 -17.93
C TRP A 97 13.07 21.25 -19.45
N LEU A 98 11.90 20.86 -19.96
CA LEU A 98 11.65 20.64 -21.38
C LEU A 98 11.91 21.93 -22.18
N ARG A 99 11.43 23.07 -21.67
CA ARG A 99 11.67 24.39 -22.28
C ARG A 99 13.16 24.70 -22.38
N MET A 100 13.91 24.52 -21.30
CA MET A 100 15.34 24.79 -21.28
C MET A 100 16.14 23.81 -22.15
N ALA A 101 15.78 22.53 -22.17
CA ALA A 101 16.42 21.51 -22.98
C ALA A 101 16.26 21.77 -24.49
N LEU A 102 15.09 22.28 -24.91
CA LEU A 102 14.83 22.69 -26.30
C LEU A 102 15.61 23.95 -26.68
N ILE A 103 15.66 24.98 -25.82
CA ILE A 103 16.38 26.23 -26.09
C ILE A 103 17.89 26.00 -26.15
N SER A 104 18.43 25.14 -25.29
CA SER A 104 19.85 24.77 -25.26
C SER A 104 20.22 23.73 -26.33
N ASN A 105 19.29 23.33 -27.19
CA ASN A 105 19.49 22.38 -28.30
C ASN A 105 19.98 20.99 -27.86
N GLN A 106 19.67 20.57 -26.62
CA GLN A 106 20.02 19.24 -26.11
C GLN A 106 19.12 18.12 -26.66
N LEU A 107 17.91 18.48 -27.09
CA LEU A 107 16.92 17.55 -27.64
C LEU A 107 16.82 17.63 -29.18
N ALA A 108 17.88 18.06 -29.86
CA ALA A 108 17.91 18.10 -31.32
C ALA A 108 17.60 16.70 -31.92
N PRO A 109 16.79 16.59 -32.98
CA PRO A 109 16.30 17.66 -33.84
C PRO A 109 14.92 18.22 -33.46
N ILE A 110 14.44 18.04 -32.21
CA ILE A 110 13.11 18.52 -31.81
C ILE A 110 13.10 20.05 -31.80
N PRO A 111 12.28 20.71 -32.65
CA PRO A 111 12.21 22.15 -32.69
C PRO A 111 11.40 22.71 -31.52
N VAL A 112 11.79 23.89 -31.01
CA VAL A 112 11.14 24.58 -29.87
C VAL A 112 9.64 24.80 -30.10
N ASN A 113 9.22 25.03 -31.35
CA ASN A 113 7.81 25.25 -31.71
C ASN A 113 6.91 24.00 -31.51
N LYS A 114 7.48 22.82 -31.27
CA LYS A 114 6.75 21.59 -30.96
C LYS A 114 6.68 21.28 -29.46
N ILE A 115 7.03 22.22 -28.59
CA ILE A 115 7.02 22.01 -27.13
C ILE A 115 5.67 21.48 -26.63
N SER A 116 4.55 21.96 -27.16
CA SER A 116 3.20 21.52 -26.77
C SER A 116 2.93 20.04 -27.06
N LYS A 117 3.61 19.45 -28.04
CA LYS A 117 3.47 18.01 -28.35
C LYS A 117 4.13 17.14 -27.29
N PHE A 118 5.15 17.66 -26.61
CA PHE A 118 5.94 16.93 -25.63
C PHE A 118 5.68 17.38 -24.19
N SER A 119 4.81 18.37 -23.98
CA SER A 119 4.50 18.91 -22.64
C SER A 119 3.51 18.06 -21.83
N GLU A 120 2.98 16.99 -22.41
CA GLU A 120 2.01 16.09 -21.77
C GLU A 120 2.61 14.69 -21.57
N PRO A 121 3.59 14.53 -20.66
CA PRO A 121 4.13 13.21 -20.34
C PRO A 121 3.08 12.38 -19.60
N LYS A 122 3.09 11.07 -19.84
CA LYS A 122 2.36 10.12 -18.99
C LYS A 122 3.19 9.82 -17.75
N TRP A 123 2.63 10.09 -16.58
CA TRP A 123 3.28 9.81 -15.30
C TRP A 123 2.92 8.43 -14.80
N GLN A 124 3.93 7.62 -14.54
CA GLN A 124 3.76 6.26 -14.02
C GLN A 124 4.10 6.25 -12.53
N ALA A 125 3.08 6.37 -11.70
CA ALA A 125 3.22 6.26 -10.26
C ALA A 125 3.36 4.78 -9.84
N ARG A 126 3.77 4.57 -8.58
CA ARG A 126 3.84 3.23 -8.00
C ARG A 126 2.46 2.57 -8.01
N GLY A 127 2.34 1.42 -8.66
CA GLY A 127 1.15 0.59 -8.63
C GLY A 127 0.97 -0.20 -7.34
N PHE A 128 -0.18 -0.85 -7.21
CA PHE A 128 -0.53 -1.63 -6.03
C PHE A 128 -0.90 -3.06 -6.40
N GLU A 129 -0.23 -4.04 -5.81
CA GLU A 129 -0.56 -5.44 -5.98
C GLU A 129 -1.69 -5.86 -5.06
N TRP A 130 -2.50 -6.81 -5.49
CA TRP A 130 -3.57 -7.35 -4.68
C TRP A 130 -3.18 -8.65 -3.99
N ILE A 131 -3.94 -9.01 -2.95
CA ILE A 131 -3.67 -10.16 -2.09
C ILE A 131 -3.89 -11.49 -2.83
N ASP A 132 -4.82 -11.54 -3.81
CA ASP A 132 -5.12 -12.74 -4.60
C ASP A 132 -4.82 -12.48 -6.10
N PRO A 133 -3.55 -12.58 -6.51
CA PRO A 133 -3.14 -12.31 -7.89
C PRO A 133 -3.89 -13.14 -8.93
N LEU A 134 -4.32 -14.36 -8.59
CA LEU A 134 -5.01 -15.24 -9.52
C LEU A 134 -6.42 -14.73 -9.82
N LYS A 135 -7.21 -14.40 -8.80
CA LYS A 135 -8.56 -13.87 -9.00
C LYS A 135 -8.53 -12.53 -9.72
N ASP A 136 -7.60 -11.65 -9.35
CA ASP A 136 -7.50 -10.35 -9.99
C ASP A 136 -6.98 -10.49 -11.45
N ALA A 137 -6.11 -11.45 -11.75
CA ALA A 137 -5.71 -11.74 -13.14
C ALA A 137 -6.89 -12.26 -13.99
N LYS A 138 -7.72 -13.16 -13.44
CA LYS A 138 -8.93 -13.66 -14.11
C LYS A 138 -9.94 -12.54 -14.36
N ALA A 139 -10.17 -11.68 -13.37
CA ALA A 139 -11.03 -10.51 -13.52
C ALA A 139 -10.52 -9.56 -14.61
N ASN A 140 -9.22 -9.23 -14.60
CA ASN A 140 -8.60 -8.39 -15.63
C ASN A 140 -8.73 -9.00 -17.04
N LEU A 141 -8.60 -10.33 -17.16
CA LEU A 141 -8.78 -11.03 -18.43
C LEU A 141 -10.23 -10.90 -18.94
N GLN A 142 -11.21 -11.05 -18.05
CA GLN A 142 -12.62 -10.84 -18.39
C GLN A 142 -12.90 -9.38 -18.79
N GLU A 143 -12.31 -8.40 -18.10
CA GLU A 143 -12.45 -6.97 -18.44
C GLU A 143 -11.87 -6.64 -19.83
N ILE A 144 -10.73 -7.26 -20.20
CA ILE A 144 -10.18 -7.15 -21.56
C ILE A 144 -11.15 -7.76 -22.58
N GLN A 145 -11.69 -8.96 -22.30
CA GLN A 145 -12.61 -9.65 -23.21
C GLN A 145 -13.92 -8.87 -23.39
N MET A 146 -14.43 -8.24 -22.33
CA MET A 146 -15.60 -7.36 -22.37
C MET A 146 -15.32 -6.01 -23.04
N GLY A 147 -14.05 -5.67 -23.30
CA GLY A 147 -13.65 -4.38 -23.86
C GLY A 147 -13.79 -3.21 -22.87
N THR A 148 -13.92 -3.48 -21.57
CA THR A 148 -14.05 -2.44 -20.54
C THR A 148 -12.69 -1.93 -20.05
N LYS A 149 -11.61 -2.67 -20.31
CA LYS A 149 -10.26 -2.31 -19.88
C LYS A 149 -9.21 -2.74 -20.90
N SER A 150 -8.21 -1.90 -21.13
CA SER A 150 -7.09 -2.23 -22.01
C SER A 150 -5.94 -2.89 -21.24
N ARG A 151 -5.04 -3.56 -21.98
CA ARG A 151 -3.79 -4.10 -21.40
C ARG A 151 -2.93 -3.00 -20.78
N ALA A 152 -2.94 -1.80 -21.39
CA ALA A 152 -2.18 -0.65 -20.89
C ALA A 152 -2.72 -0.20 -19.53
N ASP A 153 -4.04 -0.17 -19.35
CA ASP A 153 -4.65 0.20 -18.06
C ASP A 153 -4.25 -0.78 -16.94
N ILE A 154 -4.25 -2.08 -17.24
CA ILE A 154 -3.87 -3.14 -16.28
C ILE A 154 -2.39 -3.04 -15.89
N LEU A 155 -1.51 -2.73 -16.85
CA LEU A 155 -0.08 -2.55 -16.58
C LEU A 155 0.17 -1.25 -15.81
N ALA A 156 -0.52 -0.16 -16.17
CA ALA A 156 -0.44 1.12 -15.48
C ALA A 156 -0.88 1.03 -14.01
N GLU A 157 -1.92 0.24 -13.70
CA GLU A 157 -2.33 -0.05 -12.31
C GLU A 157 -1.24 -0.75 -11.49
N LYS A 158 -0.36 -1.48 -12.16
CA LYS A 158 0.83 -2.11 -11.57
C LYS A 158 2.08 -1.21 -11.63
N GLY A 159 1.93 0.01 -12.13
CA GLY A 159 3.04 0.95 -12.32
C GLY A 159 4.04 0.49 -13.36
N LYS A 160 3.58 -0.17 -14.43
CA LYS A 160 4.38 -0.64 -15.57
C LYS A 160 3.93 0.04 -16.85
N ASP A 161 4.89 0.30 -17.75
CA ASP A 161 4.62 0.82 -19.08
C ASP A 161 4.40 -0.33 -20.07
N ILE A 162 3.46 -0.18 -20.99
CA ILE A 162 3.14 -1.23 -21.96
C ILE A 162 4.24 -1.41 -23.01
N GLU A 163 4.87 -0.31 -23.45
CA GLU A 163 5.92 -0.34 -24.46
C GLU A 163 7.15 -1.05 -23.88
N GLU A 164 7.55 -0.68 -22.67
CA GLU A 164 8.65 -1.36 -21.94
C GLU A 164 8.38 -2.86 -21.76
N VAL A 165 7.16 -3.23 -21.35
CA VAL A 165 6.80 -4.64 -21.15
C VAL A 165 6.83 -5.42 -22.46
N PHE A 166 6.34 -4.84 -23.56
CA PHE A 166 6.35 -5.52 -24.85
C PHE A 166 7.76 -5.63 -25.44
N GLU A 167 8.60 -4.62 -25.28
CA GLU A 167 10.01 -4.68 -25.66
C GLU A 167 10.76 -5.75 -24.86
N GLN A 168 10.48 -5.84 -23.56
CA GLN A 168 11.06 -6.87 -22.70
C GLN A 168 10.63 -8.27 -23.13
N ILE A 169 9.32 -8.52 -23.30
CA ILE A 169 8.79 -9.82 -23.75
C ILE A 169 9.43 -10.23 -25.07
N LYS A 170 9.49 -9.32 -26.04
CA LYS A 170 10.14 -9.58 -27.34
C LYS A 170 11.61 -9.97 -27.17
N SER A 171 12.33 -9.26 -26.31
CA SER A 171 13.75 -9.54 -26.05
C SER A 171 13.95 -10.89 -25.35
N GLU A 172 13.05 -11.25 -24.44
CA GLU A 172 13.03 -12.54 -23.75
C GLU A 172 12.75 -13.69 -24.71
N GLU A 173 11.78 -13.54 -25.62
CA GLU A 173 11.47 -14.52 -26.67
C GLU A 173 12.68 -14.75 -27.59
N GLN A 174 13.33 -13.68 -28.06
CA GLN A 174 14.53 -13.78 -28.89
C GLN A 174 15.70 -14.45 -28.17
N LEU A 175 15.89 -14.14 -26.89
CA LEU A 175 16.92 -14.78 -26.08
C LEU A 175 16.63 -16.26 -25.92
N ALA A 176 15.39 -16.62 -25.56
CA ALA A 176 14.94 -17.99 -25.40
C ALA A 176 15.15 -18.83 -26.66
N GLU A 177 14.80 -18.30 -27.84
CA GLU A 177 15.11 -18.93 -29.12
C GLU A 177 16.61 -19.17 -29.30
N SER A 178 17.44 -18.18 -28.96
CA SER A 178 18.90 -18.29 -29.09
C SER A 178 19.54 -19.33 -28.17
N VAL A 179 18.95 -19.58 -27.00
CA VAL A 179 19.45 -20.56 -26.01
C VAL A 179 18.69 -21.89 -26.04
N GLY A 180 17.71 -22.04 -26.93
CA GLY A 180 16.92 -23.26 -27.07
C GLY A 180 15.94 -23.52 -25.91
N ILE A 181 15.50 -22.46 -25.21
CA ILE A 181 14.47 -22.53 -24.16
C ILE A 181 13.10 -22.25 -24.79
N ASN A 182 12.11 -23.06 -24.48
CA ASN A 182 10.72 -22.79 -24.88
C ASN A 182 10.03 -22.00 -23.76
N ILE A 183 9.91 -20.69 -23.94
CA ILE A 183 9.00 -19.86 -23.14
C ILE A 183 7.61 -20.14 -23.75
N GLY A 184 6.76 -20.88 -23.02
CA GLY A 184 5.42 -21.19 -23.50
C GLY A 184 4.73 -19.93 -24.02
N SER A 185 4.35 -19.94 -25.29
CA SER A 185 3.71 -18.79 -25.91
C SER A 185 2.48 -18.40 -25.10
N ALA A 186 2.23 -17.09 -24.98
CA ALA A 186 1.02 -16.58 -24.34
C ALA A 186 -0.19 -17.33 -24.93
N VAL A 187 -0.76 -18.24 -24.14
CA VAL A 187 -1.78 -19.18 -24.59
C VAL A 187 -2.92 -18.37 -25.21
N PRO A 188 -3.27 -18.57 -26.49
CA PRO A 188 -4.49 -18.02 -27.04
C PRO A 188 -5.63 -18.56 -26.19
N ILE A 189 -6.44 -17.66 -25.61
CA ILE A 189 -7.57 -18.05 -24.78
C ILE A 189 -8.62 -18.70 -25.70
N THR A 190 -8.48 -19.99 -25.97
CA THR A 190 -9.56 -20.83 -26.49
C THR A 190 -10.23 -21.47 -25.28
N GLU A 191 -11.51 -21.17 -25.12
CA GLU A 191 -12.41 -21.70 -24.10
C GLU A 191 -12.44 -23.23 -24.18
N ASP A 192 -11.67 -23.92 -23.33
CA ASP A 192 -11.82 -25.36 -23.10
C ASP A 192 -11.34 -25.72 -21.68
N ILE A 193 -11.91 -25.09 -20.65
CA ILE A 193 -11.93 -25.67 -19.30
C ILE A 193 -13.30 -25.38 -18.67
N VAL A 194 -14.33 -26.06 -19.18
CA VAL A 194 -15.51 -26.43 -18.40
C VAL A 194 -15.84 -27.88 -18.77
N GLU A 195 -15.24 -28.84 -18.07
CA GLU A 195 -15.82 -30.17 -17.82
C GLU A 195 -14.91 -30.94 -16.85
N GLU A 196 -15.22 -30.84 -15.56
CA GLU A 196 -15.43 -31.93 -14.57
C GLU A 196 -15.62 -31.36 -13.16
#